data_AF-A0A0T6YHJ1-F1
#
_entry.id   AF-A0A0T6YHJ1-F1
#
_cell.length_a   1.000
_cell.length_b   1.000
_cell.length_c   1.000
_cell.angle_alpha   90.00
_cell.angle_beta   90.00
_cell.angle_gamma   90.00
#
_symmetry.space_group_name_H-M   'P 1'
#
loop_
_entity.id
_entity.type
_entity.pdbx_description
1 polymer ?
#
loop_
_entity_poly.entity_id
_entity_poly.type
_entity_poly.pdbx_seq_one_letter_code
_entity_poly.pdbx_strand_id
1 'polypeptide(L)'
;MQTGVQRDKSRALKLVAMFGMVAAIQVVGADIAFAQAGGGAGGAFAPLQTAVQMIVDFITGPFGRLMAIIAVIGLGFLAFAGRLSWFTAGAVVIGIGLVFGAPAIVDQMISSVGSN
;
A
#
# COMPACT_ATOMS: atom_id res chain seq x y z
N MET A 1 -21.13 -39.57 -46.12
CA MET A 1 -21.54 -38.30 -45.48
C MET A 1 -21.62 -38.44 -43.95
N GLN A 2 -20.52 -38.73 -43.23
CA GLN A 2 -20.52 -38.85 -41.75
C GLN A 2 -19.28 -38.27 -41.06
N THR A 3 -18.42 -37.55 -41.77
CA THR A 3 -17.16 -37.00 -41.22
C THR A 3 -17.30 -35.62 -40.57
N GLY A 4 -18.44 -34.93 -40.73
CA GLY A 4 -18.69 -33.59 -40.17
C GLY A 4 -19.20 -33.59 -38.73
N VAL A 5 -20.13 -34.49 -38.39
CA VAL A 5 -20.89 -34.44 -37.12
C VAL A 5 -20.07 -34.87 -35.89
N GLN A 6 -19.10 -35.76 -36.07
CA GLN A 6 -18.22 -36.22 -34.97
C GLN A 6 -17.29 -35.10 -34.49
N ARG A 7 -16.85 -34.20 -35.38
CA ARG A 7 -15.84 -33.17 -35.07
C ARG A 7 -16.41 -32.06 -34.18
N ASP A 8 -17.67 -31.68 -34.38
CA ASP A 8 -18.32 -30.64 -33.58
C ASP A 8 -18.70 -31.14 -32.17
N LYS A 9 -19.13 -32.40 -32.04
CA LYS A 9 -19.35 -33.02 -30.72
C LYS A 9 -18.06 -33.11 -29.90
N SER A 10 -16.93 -33.50 -30.52
CA SER A 10 -15.64 -33.56 -29.80
C SER A 10 -15.08 -32.18 -29.47
N ARG A 11 -15.35 -31.15 -30.27
CA ARG A 11 -14.96 -29.76 -29.96
C ARG A 11 -15.81 -29.19 -28.83
N ALA A 12 -17.13 -29.40 -28.87
CA ALA A 12 -18.02 -29.00 -27.79
C ALA A 12 -17.66 -29.71 -26.48
N LEU A 13 -17.37 -31.01 -26.51
CA LEU A 13 -16.95 -31.77 -25.33
C LEU A 13 -15.61 -31.28 -24.77
N LYS A 14 -14.63 -30.98 -25.64
CA LYS A 14 -13.33 -30.40 -25.23
C LYS A 14 -13.48 -28.99 -24.66
N LEU A 15 -14.35 -28.16 -25.23
CA LEU A 15 -14.61 -26.81 -24.74
C LEU A 15 -15.34 -26.84 -23.39
N VAL A 16 -16.35 -27.71 -23.23
CA VAL A 16 -17.04 -27.91 -21.94
C VAL A 16 -16.06 -28.44 -20.89
N ALA A 17 -15.18 -29.37 -21.25
CA ALA A 17 -14.14 -29.86 -20.35
C ALA A 17 -13.11 -28.78 -19.98
N MET A 18 -12.70 -27.92 -20.92
CA MET A 18 -11.80 -26.79 -20.64
C MET A 18 -12.48 -25.74 -19.75
N PHE A 19 -13.73 -25.37 -20.02
CA PHE A 19 -14.47 -24.44 -19.16
C PHE A 19 -14.72 -25.01 -17.76
N GLY A 20 -15.02 -26.30 -17.65
CA GLY A 20 -15.14 -26.99 -16.36
C GLY A 20 -13.81 -27.06 -15.60
N MET A 21 -12.70 -27.31 -16.30
CA MET A 21 -11.36 -27.29 -15.71
C MET A 21 -10.96 -25.89 -15.25
N VAL A 22 -11.22 -24.85 -16.04
CA VAL A 22 -10.98 -23.46 -15.63
C VAL A 22 -11.86 -23.10 -14.43
N ALA A 23 -13.14 -23.45 -14.43
CA ALA A 23 -14.02 -23.21 -13.28
C ALA A 23 -13.54 -23.94 -12.01
N ALA A 24 -13.06 -25.19 -12.14
CA ALA A 24 -12.49 -25.93 -11.01
C ALA A 24 -11.19 -25.29 -10.50
N ILE A 25 -10.34 -24.79 -11.40
CA ILE A 25 -9.11 -24.06 -11.03
C ILE A 25 -9.46 -22.75 -10.30
N GLN A 26 -10.50 -22.03 -10.74
CA GLN A 26 -10.95 -20.80 -10.08
C GLN A 26 -11.57 -21.07 -8.71
N VAL A 27 -12.25 -22.20 -8.51
CA VAL A 27 -12.79 -22.61 -7.20
C VAL A 27 -11.67 -22.94 -6.21
N VAL A 28 -10.61 -23.62 -6.65
CA VAL A 28 -9.43 -23.92 -5.81
C VAL A 28 -8.59 -22.66 -5.53
N GLY A 29 -8.56 -21.70 -6.47
CA GLY A 29 -7.89 -20.41 -6.28
C GLY A 29 -8.64 -19.43 -5.37
N ALA A 30 -9.95 -19.61 -5.17
CA ALA A 30 -10.76 -18.75 -4.31
C ALA A 30 -10.30 -18.83 -2.84
N ASP A 31 -9.93 -20.01 -2.36
CA ASP A 31 -9.40 -20.19 -1.01
C ASP A 31 -8.04 -19.48 -0.82
N ILE A 32 -7.18 -19.46 -1.84
CA ILE A 32 -5.87 -18.78 -1.79
C ILE A 32 -6.05 -17.25 -1.83
N ALA A 33 -7.05 -16.75 -2.56
CA ALA A 33 -7.39 -15.32 -2.59
C ALA A 33 -7.99 -14.82 -1.26
N PHE A 34 -8.76 -15.64 -0.53
CA PHE A 34 -9.25 -15.31 0.80
C PHE A 34 -8.21 -15.54 1.91
N ALA A 35 -7.25 -16.45 1.74
CA ALA A 35 -6.16 -16.67 2.70
C ALA A 35 -5.08 -15.58 2.67
N GLN A 36 -4.95 -14.83 1.57
CA GLN A 36 -4.07 -13.66 1.50
C GLN A 36 -4.53 -12.50 2.41
N ALA A 37 -5.74 -12.59 2.97
CA ALA A 37 -6.23 -11.67 4.01
C ALA A 37 -5.78 -12.04 5.44
N GLY A 38 -5.06 -13.15 5.65
CA GLY A 38 -4.77 -13.63 7.01
C GLY A 38 -3.50 -14.47 7.22
N GLY A 39 -2.51 -14.39 6.33
CA GLY A 39 -1.34 -15.27 6.36
C GLY A 39 0.00 -14.57 6.59
N GLY A 40 0.25 -14.06 7.80
CA GLY A 40 1.57 -13.53 8.20
C GLY A 40 1.68 -13.41 9.72
N ALA A 41 2.69 -14.07 10.30
CA ALA A 41 3.01 -14.21 11.72
C ALA A 41 2.60 -13.02 12.64
N GLY A 42 1.45 -13.09 13.33
CA GLY A 42 1.11 -12.08 14.34
C GLY A 42 -0.33 -11.99 14.86
N GLY A 43 -1.03 -13.10 15.12
CA GLY A 43 -2.33 -13.07 15.84
C GLY A 43 -3.42 -12.15 15.23
N ALA A 44 -4.53 -11.93 15.96
CA ALA A 44 -5.66 -11.08 15.51
C ALA A 44 -5.29 -9.60 15.25
N PHE A 45 -4.05 -9.20 15.57
CA PHE A 45 -3.55 -7.83 15.41
C PHE A 45 -2.64 -7.65 14.18
N ALA A 46 -2.25 -8.72 13.49
CA ALA A 46 -1.45 -8.61 12.26
C ALA A 46 -2.12 -7.71 11.19
N PRO A 47 -3.43 -7.83 10.90
CA PRO A 47 -4.09 -6.94 9.95
C PRO A 47 -4.11 -5.47 10.39
N LEU A 48 -4.22 -5.23 11.72
CA LEU A 48 -4.20 -3.89 12.27
C LEU A 48 -2.81 -3.25 12.15
N GLN A 49 -1.76 -4.01 12.43
CA GLN A 49 -0.37 -3.53 12.27
C GLN A 49 -0.10 -3.17 10.80
N THR A 50 -0.49 -4.03 9.86
CA THR A 50 -0.37 -3.74 8.43
C THR A 50 -1.18 -2.51 8.02
N ALA A 51 -2.41 -2.35 8.51
CA ALA A 51 -3.23 -1.18 8.21
C ALA A 51 -2.57 0.12 8.69
N VAL A 52 -2.00 0.14 9.90
CA VAL A 52 -1.29 1.32 10.43
C VAL A 52 0.01 1.59 9.68
N GLN A 53 0.77 0.55 9.30
CA GLN A 53 1.97 0.69 8.47
C GLN A 53 1.64 1.31 7.11
N MET A 54 0.57 0.88 6.45
CA MET A 54 0.13 1.49 5.20
C MET A 54 -0.17 2.99 5.35
N ILE A 55 -0.74 3.41 6.48
CA ILE A 55 -1.00 4.83 6.76
C ILE A 55 0.32 5.60 6.92
N VAL A 56 1.27 5.05 7.69
CA VAL A 56 2.59 5.67 7.89
C VAL A 56 3.35 5.77 6.58
N ASP A 57 3.33 4.73 5.75
CA ASP A 57 4.00 4.70 4.45
C ASP A 57 3.34 5.69 3.46
N PHE A 58 2.02 5.85 3.53
CA PHE A 58 1.31 6.84 2.73
C PHE A 58 1.70 8.28 3.12
N ILE A 59 1.78 8.56 4.43
CA ILE A 59 2.11 9.89 4.96
C ILE A 59 3.60 10.22 4.75
N THR A 60 4.51 9.29 4.98
CA THR A 60 5.96 9.51 4.86
C THR A 60 6.48 9.28 3.44
N GLY A 61 5.68 8.64 2.59
CA GLY A 61 6.02 8.34 1.20
C GLY A 61 5.81 9.50 0.21
N PRO A 62 5.71 9.19 -1.10
CA PRO A 62 5.65 10.20 -2.15
C PRO A 62 4.48 11.18 -2.01
N PHE A 63 3.33 10.73 -1.51
CA PHE A 63 2.16 11.57 -1.34
C PHE A 63 2.38 12.67 -0.30
N GLY A 64 2.80 12.33 0.92
CA GLY A 64 3.06 13.34 1.93
C GLY A 64 4.20 14.28 1.54
N ARG A 65 5.20 13.79 0.77
CA ARG A 65 6.25 14.65 0.20
C ARG A 65 5.67 15.73 -0.70
N LEU A 66 4.73 15.39 -1.57
CA LEU A 66 4.05 16.37 -2.43
C LEU A 66 3.29 17.41 -1.58
N MET A 67 2.61 16.97 -0.52
CA MET A 67 1.92 17.88 0.40
C MET A 67 2.90 18.84 1.12
N ALA A 68 4.05 18.34 1.55
CA ALA A 68 5.09 19.17 2.16
C ALA A 68 5.65 20.20 1.18
N ILE A 69 5.86 19.82 -0.08
CA ILE A 69 6.31 20.74 -1.14
C ILE A 69 5.28 21.87 -1.33
N ILE A 70 3.98 21.56 -1.36
CA ILE A 70 2.91 22.57 -1.46
C ILE A 70 2.95 23.55 -0.28
N ALA A 71 3.16 23.05 0.94
CA ALA A 71 3.29 23.90 2.13
C ALA A 71 4.50 24.86 2.03
N VAL A 72 5.64 24.36 1.55
CA VAL A 72 6.86 25.18 1.33
C VAL A 72 6.63 26.23 0.24
N ILE A 73 5.94 25.89 -0.84
CA ILE A 73 5.57 26.85 -1.90
C ILE A 73 4.71 27.97 -1.33
N GLY A 74 3.71 27.64 -0.51
CA GLY A 74 2.88 28.64 0.18
C GLY A 74 3.71 29.57 1.07
N LEU A 75 4.71 29.03 1.76
CA LEU A 75 5.64 29.81 2.57
C LEU A 75 6.51 30.75 1.70
N GLY A 76 6.89 30.34 0.50
CA GLY A 76 7.58 31.18 -0.49
C GLY A 76 6.75 32.40 -0.91
N PHE A 77 5.44 32.22 -1.13
CA PHE A 77 4.55 33.35 -1.39
C PHE A 77 4.39 34.28 -0.19
N LEU A 78 4.33 33.73 1.02
CA LEU A 78 4.34 34.49 2.28
C LEU A 78 5.63 35.32 2.44
N ALA A 79 6.76 34.79 2.00
CA ALA A 79 8.04 35.50 1.98
C ALA A 79 8.00 36.72 1.05
N PHE A 80 7.48 36.56 -0.17
CA PHE A 80 7.34 37.66 -1.13
C PHE A 80 6.35 38.74 -0.67
N ALA A 81 5.32 38.38 0.10
CA ALA A 81 4.39 39.33 0.69
C ALA A 81 5.01 40.17 1.85
N GLY A 82 6.31 39.98 2.16
CA GLY A 82 7.01 40.71 3.22
C GLY A 82 6.52 40.39 4.64
N ARG A 83 5.63 39.40 4.78
CA ARG A 83 4.92 39.07 6.03
C ARG A 83 5.41 37.75 6.66
N LEU A 84 6.53 37.22 6.19
CA LEU A 84 7.08 35.97 6.71
C LEU A 84 7.81 36.23 8.03
N SER A 85 7.26 35.69 9.11
CA SER A 85 7.97 35.60 10.38
C SER A 85 8.97 34.45 10.34
N TRP A 86 10.17 34.70 10.89
CA TRP A 86 11.17 33.66 11.15
C TRP A 86 10.60 32.50 11.97
N PHE A 87 9.69 32.80 12.89
CA PHE A 87 9.04 31.78 13.71
C PHE A 87 8.14 30.85 12.87
N THR A 88 7.38 31.42 11.94
CA THR A 88 6.51 30.65 11.03
C THR A 88 7.34 29.80 10.06
N ALA A 89 8.43 30.36 9.53
CA ALA A 89 9.35 29.64 8.65
C ALA A 89 10.01 28.45 9.39
N GLY A 90 10.54 28.70 10.58
CA GLY A 90 11.16 27.67 11.42
C GLY A 90 10.18 26.57 11.82
N ALA A 91 8.96 26.93 12.22
CA ALA A 91 7.93 25.97 12.60
C ALA A 91 7.56 25.00 11.46
N VAL A 92 7.45 25.51 10.22
CA VAL A 92 7.14 24.66 9.05
C VAL A 92 8.30 23.73 8.71
N VAL A 93 9.55 24.24 8.71
CA VAL A 93 10.73 23.40 8.41
C VAL A 93 10.92 22.31 9.46
N ILE A 94 10.78 22.66 10.75
CA ILE A 94 10.86 21.70 11.85
C ILE A 94 9.72 20.68 11.74
N GLY A 95 8.49 21.12 11.48
CA GLY A 95 7.34 20.23 11.33
C GLY A 95 7.54 19.20 10.21
N ILE A 96 8.02 19.63 9.05
CA ILE A 96 8.36 18.74 7.93
C ILE A 96 9.47 17.76 8.35
N GLY A 97 10.54 18.25 8.97
CA GLY A 97 11.64 17.41 9.46
C GLY A 97 11.19 16.34 10.46
N LEU A 98 10.26 16.67 11.35
CA LEU A 98 9.70 15.73 12.31
C LEU A 98 8.79 14.69 11.64
N VAL A 99 7.96 15.07 10.67
CA VAL A 99 7.06 14.13 9.96
C VAL A 99 7.86 13.08 9.18
N PHE A 100 8.87 13.49 8.41
CA PHE A 100 9.66 12.55 7.61
C PHE A 100 10.79 11.88 8.41
N GLY A 101 11.25 12.48 9.50
CA GLY A 101 12.27 11.91 10.39
C GLY A 101 11.71 10.99 11.48
N ALA A 102 10.39 11.00 11.71
CA ALA A 102 9.75 10.23 12.78
C ALA A 102 10.14 8.73 12.82
N PRO A 103 10.18 7.98 11.70
CA PRO A 103 10.53 6.56 11.74
C PRO A 103 11.92 6.34 12.33
N ALA A 104 12.92 7.07 11.83
CA ALA A 104 14.30 6.97 12.31
C ALA A 104 14.45 7.35 13.79
N ILE A 105 13.74 8.38 14.25
CA ILE A 105 13.78 8.81 15.66
C ILE A 105 13.22 7.69 16.56
N VAL A 106 12.06 7.15 16.21
CA VAL A 106 11.40 6.09 16.99
C VAL A 106 12.23 4.81 16.96
N ASP A 107 12.80 4.44 15.82
CA ASP A 107 13.66 3.25 15.69
C ASP A 107 14.90 3.33 16.59
N GLN A 108 15.55 4.50 16.64
CA GLN A 108 16.71 4.72 17.52
C GLN A 108 16.33 4.65 19.01
N MET A 109 15.17 5.17 19.38
CA MET A 109 14.66 5.04 20.75
C MET A 109 14.40 3.57 21.11
N ILE A 110 13.75 2.80 20.23
CA ILE A 110 13.49 1.37 20.43
C ILE A 110 14.81 0.60 20.56
N SER A 111 15.79 0.87 19.69
CA SER A 111 17.11 0.23 19.76
C SER A 111 17.84 0.53 21.08
N SER A 112 17.70 1.74 21.60
CA SER A 112 18.37 2.16 22.84
C SER A 112 17.75 1.53 24.09
N VAL A 113 16.43 1.33 24.10
CA VAL A 113 15.73 0.69 25.23
C VAL A 113 15.75 -0.83 25.16
N GLY A 114 15.68 -1.42 23.96
CA GLY A 114 15.68 -2.87 23.75
C GLY A 114 17.05 -3.54 23.88
N SER A 115 18.13 -2.76 24.02
CA SER A 115 19.50 -3.25 24.21
C SER A 115 19.90 -3.46 25.68
N ASN A 116 18.97 -3.39 26.63
CA ASN A 116 19.21 -3.65 28.06
C ASN A 116 18.55 -4.95 28.51
#